data_AF-A0A7X9Q918-F1
#
_entry.id   AF-A0A7X9Q918-F1
#
_cell.length_a   1.000
_cell.length_b   1.000
_cell.length_c   1.000
_cell.angle_alpha   90.00
_cell.angle_beta   90.00
_cell.angle_gamma   90.00
#
_symmetry.space_group_name_H-M   'P 1'
#
loop_
_entity.id
_entity.type
_entity.pdbx_description
1 polymer ?
#
loop_
_entity_poly.entity_id
_entity_poly.type
_entity_poly.pdbx_seq_one_letter_code
_entity_poly.pdbx_strand_id
1 'polypeptide(L)'
;ILKNKEAIEAMDNMDQPVSLKAYIKKNSDFSSDEDLFSKQDLELLVEHSKTRAVEFANMIYDGKVAVEPIINEQNITACDYCDFKRTCFNNPLNRKKIEKLNYSKLKEKLNETK
;
A
#
# COMPACT_ATOMS: atom_id res chain seq x y z
N ILE A 1 1.31 -12.45 -2.38
CA ILE A 1 0.49 -13.43 -3.16
C ILE A 1 -0.34 -14.27 -2.18
N LEU A 2 -1.52 -14.79 -2.55
CA LEU A 2 -2.30 -15.65 -1.66
C LEU A 2 -1.49 -16.91 -1.32
N LYS A 3 -1.40 -17.24 -0.02
CA LYS A 3 -0.76 -18.45 0.49
C LYS A 3 -1.61 -19.70 0.19
N ASN A 4 -1.79 -20.01 -1.10
CA ASN A 4 -2.56 -21.13 -1.62
C ASN A 4 -1.82 -21.73 -2.82
N LYS A 5 -1.45 -23.00 -2.73
CA LYS A 5 -0.66 -23.71 -3.73
C LYS A 5 -1.39 -23.85 -5.06
N GLU A 6 -2.65 -24.27 -5.02
CA GLU A 6 -3.48 -24.45 -6.23
C GLU A 6 -3.64 -23.14 -6.99
N ALA A 7 -3.84 -22.02 -6.27
CA ALA A 7 -3.93 -20.70 -6.86
C ALA A 7 -2.61 -20.29 -7.54
N ILE A 8 -1.46 -20.54 -6.91
CA ILE A 8 -0.14 -20.22 -7.47
C ILE A 8 0.12 -21.06 -8.74
N GLU A 9 -0.16 -22.36 -8.69
CA GLU A 9 0.01 -23.26 -9.83
C GLU A 9 -0.92 -22.91 -10.99
N ALA A 10 -2.16 -22.52 -10.70
CA ALA A 10 -3.12 -22.05 -11.70
C ALA A 10 -2.72 -20.71 -12.33
N MET A 11 -2.11 -19.79 -11.57
CA MET A 11 -1.64 -18.50 -12.07
C MET A 11 -0.52 -18.63 -13.10
N ASP A 12 0.36 -19.63 -12.96
CA ASP A 12 1.42 -19.91 -13.92
C ASP A 12 0.95 -20.79 -15.11
N ASN A 13 -0.34 -21.17 -15.16
CA ASN A 13 -0.96 -21.97 -16.23
C ASN A 13 -0.16 -23.25 -16.62
N MET A 14 0.64 -23.79 -15.70
CA MET A 14 1.60 -24.87 -15.94
C MET A 14 2.66 -24.60 -17.03
N ASP A 15 2.79 -23.38 -17.55
CA ASP A 15 3.77 -23.04 -18.60
C ASP A 15 5.18 -22.90 -18.02
N GLN A 16 6.16 -23.54 -18.67
CA GLN A 16 7.57 -23.42 -18.29
C GLN A 16 8.20 -22.23 -19.05
N PRO A 17 8.97 -21.34 -18.40
CA PRO A 17 9.38 -21.38 -16.99
C PRO A 17 8.32 -20.78 -16.05
N VAL A 18 8.08 -21.49 -14.94
CA VAL A 18 7.07 -21.13 -13.94
C VAL A 18 7.58 -19.95 -13.10
N SER A 19 6.94 -18.79 -13.24
CA SER A 19 7.43 -17.53 -12.67
C SER A 19 7.27 -17.47 -11.15
N LEU A 20 6.29 -18.19 -10.58
CA LEU A 20 5.97 -18.19 -9.16
C LEU A 20 6.45 -19.46 -8.44
N LYS A 21 7.26 -20.32 -9.09
CA LYS A 21 7.81 -21.53 -8.44
C LYS A 21 8.74 -21.24 -7.27
N ALA A 22 9.35 -20.05 -7.21
CA ALA A 22 10.19 -19.62 -6.09
C ALA A 22 9.44 -19.62 -4.73
N TYR A 23 8.11 -19.46 -4.78
CA TYR A 23 7.25 -19.43 -3.60
C TYR A 23 7.02 -20.80 -2.97
N ILE A 24 7.33 -21.91 -3.67
CA ILE A 24 7.08 -23.29 -3.22
C ILE A 24 8.40 -24.09 -3.21
N LYS A 25 8.78 -24.59 -2.04
CA LYS A 25 9.93 -25.49 -1.85
C LYS A 25 9.67 -26.87 -2.46
N LYS A 26 10.74 -27.62 -2.74
CA LYS A 26 10.65 -29.00 -3.28
C LYS A 26 9.85 -29.96 -2.40
N ASN A 27 9.77 -29.71 -1.09
CA ASN A 27 8.97 -30.48 -0.14
C ASN A 27 7.49 -30.04 -0.09
N SER A 28 7.03 -29.22 -1.04
CA SER A 28 5.68 -28.62 -1.09
C SER A 28 5.35 -27.62 0.02
N ASP A 29 6.31 -27.22 0.85
CA ASP A 29 6.14 -26.10 1.78
C ASP A 29 6.33 -24.76 1.09
N PHE A 30 5.76 -23.70 1.65
CA PHE A 30 6.07 -22.34 1.20
C PHE A 30 7.50 -21.93 1.58
N SER A 31 8.14 -21.14 0.72
CA SER A 31 9.40 -20.50 1.10
C SER A 31 9.18 -19.53 2.25
N SER A 32 10.08 -19.54 3.23
CA SER A 32 10.00 -18.72 4.45
C SER A 32 10.29 -17.25 4.20
N ASP A 33 10.97 -16.94 3.09
CA ASP A 33 11.46 -15.61 2.76
C ASP A 33 10.47 -14.82 1.87
N GLU A 34 9.28 -15.38 1.62
CA GLU A 34 8.35 -14.83 0.64
C GLU A 34 7.12 -14.17 1.30
N ASP A 35 6.76 -12.98 0.80
CA ASP A 35 5.61 -12.19 1.23
C ASP A 35 4.26 -12.81 0.76
N LEU A 36 3.91 -13.93 1.38
CA LEU A 36 2.65 -14.64 1.19
C LEU A 36 1.61 -14.23 2.22
N PHE A 37 0.47 -13.75 1.74
CA PHE A 37 -0.66 -13.30 2.56
C PHE A 37 -1.68 -14.43 2.72
N SER A 38 -2.28 -14.55 3.90
CA SER A 38 -3.44 -15.42 4.06
C SER A 38 -4.67 -14.82 3.36
N LYS A 39 -5.73 -15.63 3.20
CA LYS A 39 -7.02 -15.14 2.70
C LYS A 39 -7.57 -14.02 3.58
N GLN A 40 -7.44 -14.19 4.91
CA GLN A 40 -7.90 -13.21 5.89
C GLN A 40 -7.14 -11.89 5.78
N ASP A 41 -5.83 -11.92 5.55
CA ASP A 41 -5.05 -10.69 5.34
C ASP A 41 -5.52 -9.93 4.09
N LEU A 42 -5.86 -10.64 3.01
CA LEU A 42 -6.41 -10.03 1.79
C LEU A 42 -7.81 -9.46 2.01
N GLU A 43 -8.68 -10.18 2.72
CA GLU A 43 -10.02 -9.71 3.08
C GLU A 43 -9.95 -8.43 3.93
N LEU A 44 -9.03 -8.39 4.90
CA LEU A 44 -8.76 -7.19 5.70
C LEU A 44 -8.26 -6.01 4.86
N LEU A 45 -7.36 -6.24 3.91
CA LEU A 45 -6.86 -5.19 3.01
C LEU A 45 -7.99 -4.62 2.13
N VAL A 46 -8.88 -5.48 1.64
CA VAL A 46 -10.06 -5.07 0.86
C VAL A 46 -10.98 -4.21 1.71
N GLU A 47 -11.28 -4.63 2.94
CA GLU A 47 -12.18 -3.91 3.83
C GLU A 47 -11.60 -2.57 4.28
N HIS A 48 -10.29 -2.53 4.58
CA HIS A 48 -9.59 -1.29 4.86
C HIS A 48 -9.69 -0.32 3.67
N SER A 49 -9.47 -0.81 2.45
CA SER A 49 -9.54 0.01 1.23
C SER A 49 -10.93 0.60 1.01
N LYS A 50 -12.00 -0.18 1.24
CA LYS A 50 -13.38 0.31 1.19
C LYS A 50 -13.64 1.38 2.24
N THR A 51 -13.20 1.14 3.48
CA THR A 51 -13.35 2.08 4.59
C THR A 51 -12.67 3.42 4.26
N ARG A 52 -11.43 3.39 3.75
CA ARG A 52 -10.70 4.60 3.35
C ARG A 52 -11.36 5.33 2.18
N ALA A 53 -11.94 4.60 1.23
CA ALA A 53 -12.68 5.22 0.13
C ALA A 53 -13.89 6.03 0.64
N VAL A 54 -14.65 5.47 1.59
CA VAL A 54 -15.78 6.18 2.24
C VAL A 54 -15.29 7.40 3.03
N GLU A 55 -14.22 7.25 3.81
CA GLU A 55 -13.62 8.35 4.57
C GLU A 55 -13.20 9.51 3.66
N PHE A 56 -12.50 9.22 2.56
CA PHE A 56 -12.08 10.24 1.61
C PHE A 56 -13.25 10.90 0.89
N ALA A 57 -14.28 10.14 0.53
CA ALA A 57 -15.49 10.71 -0.04
C ALA A 57 -16.14 11.72 0.93
N ASN A 58 -16.29 11.35 2.20
CA ASN A 58 -16.83 12.25 3.23
C ASN A 58 -15.97 13.49 3.41
N MET A 59 -14.64 13.35 3.46
CA MET A 59 -13.73 14.49 3.53
C MET A 59 -13.89 15.46 2.35
N ILE A 60 -14.10 14.93 1.14
CA ILE A 60 -14.35 15.73 -0.06
C ILE A 60 -15.70 16.46 0.06
N TYR A 61 -16.77 15.77 0.47
CA TYR A 61 -18.09 16.39 0.69
C TYR A 61 -18.07 17.47 1.77
N ASP A 62 -17.27 17.28 2.81
CA ASP A 62 -17.05 18.25 3.90
C ASP A 62 -16.15 19.43 3.49
N GLY A 63 -15.67 19.47 2.24
CA GLY A 63 -14.82 20.54 1.73
C GLY A 63 -13.41 20.54 2.32
N LYS A 64 -12.89 19.40 2.77
CA LYS A 64 -11.51 19.27 3.27
C LYS A 64 -10.53 19.36 2.09
N VAL A 65 -10.04 20.56 1.81
CA VAL A 65 -9.10 20.87 0.70
C VAL A 65 -7.71 21.28 1.19
N ALA A 66 -7.31 20.82 2.38
CA ALA A 66 -6.03 21.16 2.96
C ALA A 66 -4.86 20.60 2.12
N VAL A 67 -3.80 21.38 1.99
CA VAL A 67 -2.56 20.99 1.32
C VAL A 67 -1.68 20.23 2.31
N GLU A 68 -1.63 18.91 2.19
CA GLU A 68 -0.92 18.04 3.14
C GLU A 68 -0.06 16.99 2.40
N PRO A 69 1.02 17.43 1.72
CA PRO A 69 1.91 16.52 1.03
C PRO A 69 2.72 15.67 2.01
N ILE A 70 2.94 14.41 1.63
CA ILE A 70 3.76 13.45 2.36
C ILE A 70 5.05 13.18 1.59
N ILE A 71 6.15 13.06 2.31
CA ILE A 71 7.45 12.61 1.77
C ILE A 71 7.72 11.17 2.19
N ASN A 72 8.09 10.32 1.24
CA ASN A 72 8.45 8.93 1.52
C ASN A 72 9.88 8.83 2.08
N GLU A 73 10.33 7.61 2.39
CA GLU A 73 11.66 7.38 2.98
C GLU A 73 12.81 7.73 2.02
N GLN A 74 12.57 7.62 0.72
CA GLN A 74 13.48 7.98 -0.36
C GLN A 74 13.51 9.50 -0.63
N ASN A 75 12.85 10.30 0.21
CA ASN A 75 12.70 11.75 0.05
C ASN A 75 11.96 12.19 -1.23
N ILE A 76 11.12 11.32 -1.78
CA ILE A 76 10.25 11.62 -2.93
C ILE A 76 8.88 12.05 -2.42
N THR A 77 8.33 13.09 -3.03
CA THR A 77 7.03 13.66 -2.68
C THR A 77 6.05 13.50 -3.84
N ALA A 78 4.75 13.45 -3.56
CA ALA A 78 3.73 13.56 -4.61
C ALA A 78 3.83 14.87 -5.40
N CYS A 79 4.42 15.92 -4.80
CA CYS A 79 4.63 17.21 -5.46
C CYS A 79 5.68 17.17 -6.57
N ASP A 80 6.50 16.12 -6.67
CA ASP A 80 7.49 15.99 -7.74
C ASP A 80 6.84 15.63 -9.08
N TYR A 81 5.62 15.09 -9.03
CA TYR A 81 4.83 14.68 -10.19
C TYR A 81 3.51 15.45 -10.34
N CYS A 82 3.29 16.50 -9.54
CA CYS A 82 2.01 17.23 -9.51
C CYS A 82 2.05 18.50 -10.37
N ASP A 83 1.23 18.55 -11.43
CA ASP A 83 1.09 19.72 -12.31
C ASP A 83 0.57 20.96 -11.57
N PHE A 84 -0.19 20.78 -10.49
CA PHE A 84 -0.77 21.86 -9.70
C PHE A 84 0.18 22.43 -8.63
N LYS A 85 1.44 21.97 -8.58
CA LYS A 85 2.44 22.43 -7.59
C LYS A 85 2.53 23.97 -7.53
N ARG A 86 2.54 24.66 -8.68
CA ARG A 86 2.65 26.12 -8.72
C ARG A 86 1.44 26.83 -8.11
N THR A 87 0.24 26.30 -8.35
CA THR A 87 -1.02 26.84 -7.79
C THR A 87 -1.04 26.70 -6.26
N CYS A 88 -0.56 25.56 -5.78
CA CYS A 88 -0.59 25.20 -4.37
C CYS A 88 0.44 25.96 -3.51
N PHE A 89 1.69 26.06 -3.97
CA PHE A 89 2.83 26.63 -3.22
C PHE A 89 2.92 28.16 -3.29
N ASN A 90 2.22 28.83 -4.20
CA ASN A 90 2.23 30.30 -4.32
C ASN A 90 1.40 31.01 -3.24
N ASN A 91 0.69 30.27 -2.38
CA ASN A 91 -0.03 30.85 -1.25
C ASN A 91 0.85 30.81 0.02
N PRO A 92 1.28 31.97 0.57
CA PRO A 92 2.11 32.01 1.77
C PRO A 92 1.43 31.45 3.03
N LEU A 93 0.09 31.31 3.03
CA LEU A 93 -0.69 30.67 4.09
C LEU A 93 -0.67 29.13 4.01
N ASN A 94 -0.24 28.56 2.88
CA ASN A 94 -0.25 27.11 2.61
C ASN A 94 1.12 26.44 2.81
N ARG A 95 2.10 27.14 3.38
CA ARG A 95 3.40 26.55 3.76
C ARG A 95 3.26 25.66 5.01
N LYS A 96 2.51 24.56 4.91
CA LYS A 96 2.59 23.48 5.89
C LYS A 96 3.86 22.68 5.69
N LYS A 97 4.41 22.17 6.79
CA LYS A 97 5.59 21.30 6.81
C LYS A 97 5.21 19.97 6.15
N ILE A 98 6.00 19.54 5.17
CA ILE A 98 5.84 18.22 4.55
C ILE A 98 6.08 17.17 5.63
N GLU A 99 5.12 16.28 5.83
CA GLU A 99 5.25 15.21 6.83
C GLU A 99 5.99 14.02 6.24
N LYS A 100 6.95 13.49 7.00
CA LYS A 100 7.70 12.29 6.61
C LYS A 100 6.95 11.04 7.02
N LEU A 101 6.72 10.17 6.04
CA LEU A 101 6.17 8.85 6.28
C LEU A 101 7.17 8.03 7.11
N ASN A 102 6.70 7.44 8.21
CA ASN A 102 7.50 6.57 9.07
C ASN A 102 6.91 5.16 9.00
N TYR A 103 7.54 4.27 8.23
CA TYR A 103 7.05 2.91 8.05
C TYR A 103 7.17 2.07 9.32
N SER A 104 8.19 2.29 10.14
CA SER A 104 8.36 1.57 11.41
C SER A 104 7.17 1.82 12.34
N LYS A 105 6.77 3.08 12.48
CA LYS A 105 5.60 3.47 13.30
C LYS A 105 4.28 2.96 12.73
N LEU A 106 4.17 2.84 11.40
CA LEU A 106 3.01 2.23 10.76
C LEU A 106 2.96 0.72 10.99
N LYS A 107 4.12 0.03 10.92
CA LYS A 107 4.24 -1.41 11.22
C LYS A 107 3.91 -1.71 12.68
N GLU A 108 4.35 -0.86 13.62
CA GLU A 108 4.00 -0.98 15.04
C GLU A 108 2.48 -0.90 15.24
N LYS A 109 1.82 0.12 14.68
CA LYS A 109 0.35 0.24 14.76
C LYS A 109 -0.40 -0.92 14.11
N LEU A 110 0.11 -1.44 12.99
CA LEU A 110 -0.46 -2.61 12.33
C LEU A 110 -0.37 -3.88 13.19
N ASN A 111 0.70 -4.02 13.97
CA ASN A 111 0.89 -5.15 14.89
C ASN A 111 0.07 -4.99 16.18
N GLU A 112 -0.20 -3.77 16.63
CA GLU A 112 -1.08 -3.48 17.78
C GLU A 112 -2.57 -3.71 17.49
N THR A 113 -2.96 -3.76 16.21
CA THR A 113 -4.36 -3.96 15.77
C THR A 113 -4.66 -5.44 15.43
N LYS A 114 -3.69 -6.34 15.61
CA LYS A 114 -3.84 -7.80 15.48
C LYS A 114 -4.10 -8.44 16.83
#